data_AF-A0A2X4VUK3-F1
#
_entry.id   AF-A0A2X4VUK3-F1
#
_cell.length_a   1.000
_cell.length_b   1.000
_cell.length_c   1.000
_cell.angle_alpha   90.00
_cell.angle_beta   90.00
_cell.angle_gamma   90.00
#
_symmetry.space_group_name_H-M   'P 1'
#
loop_
_entity.id
_entity.type
_entity.pdbx_description
1 polymer ?
#
loop_
_entity_poly.entity_id
_entity_poly.type
_entity_poly.pdbx_seq_one_letter_code
_entity_poly.pdbx_strand_id
1 'polypeptide(L)'
;MNKYQFVKQLDSSLKKLPAGERLDIVQDFEEHFAIGMEEGKSEEEIANSLGSPRQIAKEIVASYHLEKVETTATTGNIFRAVWAVIGLGFFNLLIVLAPFMTLAAFIIAGWTAGIGFIVSPLLVLIDVVIAPEIFESFNLFFSLLLAGLGLFIAIGMYFATRALIQGFVRYLKFNVKLVKGGMKHD
;
A
#
# COMPACT_ATOMS: atom_id res chain seq x y z
N MET A 1 -22.46 -31.48 -41.95
CA MET A 1 -22.04 -32.49 -40.96
C MET A 1 -23.29 -32.99 -40.24
N ASN A 2 -23.32 -34.24 -39.80
CA ASN A 2 -24.49 -34.79 -39.11
C ASN A 2 -24.43 -34.54 -37.58
N LYS A 3 -25.52 -34.79 -36.85
CA LYS A 3 -25.63 -34.52 -35.41
C LYS A 3 -24.48 -35.15 -34.64
N TYR A 4 -24.23 -36.44 -34.87
CA TYR A 4 -23.19 -37.20 -34.17
C TYR A 4 -21.80 -36.58 -34.36
N GLN A 5 -21.46 -36.16 -35.59
CA GLN A 5 -20.18 -35.51 -35.89
C GLN A 5 -20.06 -34.15 -35.19
N PHE A 6 -21.13 -33.35 -35.20
CA PHE A 6 -21.16 -32.03 -34.58
C PHE A 6 -20.93 -32.14 -33.06
N VAL A 7 -21.76 -32.95 -32.39
CA VAL A 7 -21.73 -33.11 -30.93
C VAL A 7 -20.41 -33.71 -30.46
N LYS A 8 -19.90 -34.73 -31.15
CA LYS A 8 -18.59 -35.32 -30.83
C LYS A 8 -17.45 -34.30 -30.93
N GLN A 9 -17.50 -33.44 -31.95
CA GLN A 9 -16.49 -32.40 -32.12
C GLN A 9 -16.62 -31.29 -31.07
N LEU A 10 -17.85 -30.93 -30.69
CA LEU A 10 -18.15 -29.99 -29.62
C LEU A 10 -17.63 -30.50 -28.27
N ASP A 11 -18.03 -31.71 -27.85
CA ASP A 11 -17.59 -32.34 -26.58
C ASP A 11 -16.06 -32.44 -26.49
N SER A 12 -15.41 -32.88 -27.58
CA SER A 12 -13.94 -32.96 -27.61
C SER A 12 -13.26 -31.60 -27.44
N SER A 13 -13.90 -30.52 -27.89
CA SER A 13 -13.39 -29.15 -27.80
C SER A 13 -13.70 -28.50 -26.44
N LEU A 14 -14.71 -28.99 -25.72
CA LEU A 14 -15.12 -28.53 -24.38
C LEU A 14 -14.38 -29.23 -23.23
N LYS A 15 -13.40 -30.11 -23.49
CA LYS A 15 -12.63 -30.84 -22.46
C LYS A 15 -11.94 -29.97 -21.39
N LYS A 16 -11.79 -28.67 -21.65
CA LYS A 16 -11.22 -27.69 -20.70
C LYS A 16 -12.23 -27.25 -19.62
N LEU A 17 -13.51 -27.57 -19.79
CA LEU A 17 -14.56 -27.33 -18.80
C LEU A 17 -14.70 -28.50 -17.83
N PRO A 18 -15.23 -28.26 -16.61
CA PRO A 18 -15.67 -29.32 -15.71
C PRO A 18 -16.64 -30.30 -16.39
N ALA A 19 -16.67 -31.55 -15.92
CA ALA A 19 -17.47 -32.59 -16.53
C ALA A 19 -18.98 -32.30 -16.50
N GLY A 20 -19.50 -31.65 -15.45
CA GLY A 20 -20.90 -31.24 -15.34
C GLY A 20 -21.29 -30.22 -16.40
N GLU A 21 -20.62 -29.06 -16.39
CA GLU A 21 -20.81 -28.00 -17.41
C GLU A 21 -20.74 -28.53 -18.85
N ARG A 22 -19.75 -29.38 -19.14
CA ARG A 22 -19.61 -29.98 -20.47
C ARG A 22 -20.80 -30.85 -20.85
N LEU A 23 -21.32 -31.65 -19.91
CA LEU A 23 -22.46 -32.53 -20.13
C LEU A 23 -23.72 -31.71 -20.42
N ASP A 24 -23.97 -30.67 -19.64
CA ASP A 24 -25.12 -29.79 -19.79
C ASP A 24 -25.11 -29.10 -21.16
N ILE A 25 -23.97 -28.52 -21.55
CA ILE A 25 -23.82 -27.90 -22.89
C ILE A 25 -24.06 -28.91 -24.01
N VAL A 26 -23.51 -30.12 -23.89
CA VAL A 26 -23.70 -31.16 -24.90
C VAL A 26 -25.18 -31.54 -25.02
N GLN A 27 -25.88 -31.67 -23.89
CA GLN A 27 -27.30 -31.99 -23.85
C GLN A 27 -28.14 -30.90 -24.53
N ASP A 28 -27.88 -29.62 -24.26
CA ASP A 28 -28.60 -28.49 -24.89
C ASP A 28 -28.51 -28.54 -26.43
N PHE A 29 -27.32 -28.84 -26.95
CA PHE A 29 -27.15 -28.98 -28.40
C PHE A 29 -27.86 -30.23 -28.94
N GLU A 30 -27.86 -31.35 -28.21
CA GLU A 30 -28.60 -32.54 -28.62
C GLU A 30 -30.12 -32.31 -28.69
N GLU A 31 -30.67 -31.54 -27.75
CA GLU A 31 -32.06 -31.09 -27.71
C GLU A 31 -32.35 -30.12 -28.87
N HIS A 32 -31.45 -29.19 -29.16
CA HIS A 32 -31.59 -28.27 -30.29
C HIS A 32 -31.68 -29.01 -31.64
N PHE A 33 -30.86 -30.04 -31.83
CA PHE A 33 -30.97 -30.90 -33.01
C PHE A 33 -32.29 -31.69 -33.05
N ALA A 34 -32.80 -32.14 -31.91
CA ALA A 34 -34.08 -32.86 -31.84
C ALA A 34 -35.25 -31.95 -32.27
N ILE A 35 -35.31 -30.73 -31.75
CA ILE A 35 -36.34 -29.72 -32.10
C ILE A 35 -36.26 -29.39 -33.60
N GLY A 36 -35.07 -29.14 -34.14
CA GLY A 36 -34.92 -28.83 -35.55
C GLY A 36 -35.39 -29.95 -36.49
N MET A 37 -35.23 -31.22 -36.07
CA MET A 37 -35.75 -32.36 -36.84
C MET A 37 -37.27 -32.47 -36.77
N GLU A 38 -37.89 -32.15 -35.64
CA GLU A 38 -39.36 -32.08 -35.53
C GLU A 38 -39.97 -30.98 -36.41
N GLU A 39 -39.23 -29.89 -36.61
CA GLU A 39 -39.59 -28.81 -37.56
C GLU A 39 -39.37 -29.20 -39.04
N GLY A 40 -38.90 -30.42 -39.31
CA GLY A 40 -38.68 -30.93 -40.66
C GLY A 40 -37.34 -30.51 -41.30
N LYS A 41 -36.40 -29.95 -40.53
CA LYS A 41 -35.04 -29.66 -41.02
C LYS A 41 -34.18 -30.90 -40.98
N SER A 42 -33.28 -31.02 -41.95
CA SER A 42 -32.23 -32.05 -41.92
C SER A 42 -31.15 -31.72 -40.87
N GLU A 43 -30.48 -32.74 -40.35
CA GLU A 43 -29.34 -32.53 -39.43
C GLU A 43 -28.24 -31.64 -40.04
N GLU A 44 -28.06 -31.71 -41.35
CA GLU A 44 -27.05 -30.93 -42.07
C GLU A 44 -27.39 -29.45 -42.12
N GLU A 45 -28.67 -29.11 -42.33
CA GLU A 45 -29.16 -27.73 -42.28
C GLU A 45 -29.02 -27.15 -40.87
N ILE A 46 -29.36 -27.93 -39.84
CA ILE A 46 -29.22 -27.52 -38.45
C ILE A 46 -27.74 -27.25 -38.14
N ALA A 47 -26.84 -28.19 -38.47
CA ALA A 47 -25.41 -28.00 -38.24
C ALA A 47 -24.83 -26.79 -39.00
N ASN A 48 -25.28 -26.55 -40.24
CA ASN A 48 -24.87 -25.38 -41.01
C ASN A 48 -25.36 -24.07 -40.38
N SER A 49 -26.58 -24.07 -39.81
CA SER A 49 -27.13 -22.90 -39.11
C SER A 49 -26.40 -22.59 -37.80
N LEU A 50 -25.95 -23.62 -37.08
CA LEU A 50 -25.17 -23.49 -35.85
C LEU A 50 -23.72 -23.08 -36.11
N GLY A 51 -23.15 -23.47 -37.25
CA GLY A 51 -21.78 -23.14 -37.64
C GLY A 51 -20.74 -24.12 -37.10
N SER A 52 -19.59 -23.61 -36.66
CA SER A 52 -18.43 -24.44 -36.29
C SER A 52 -18.44 -24.84 -34.81
N PRO A 53 -18.58 -26.14 -34.46
CA PRO A 53 -18.58 -26.58 -33.07
C PRO A 53 -17.26 -26.26 -32.34
N ARG A 54 -16.13 -26.15 -33.06
CA ARG A 54 -14.86 -25.70 -32.47
C ARG A 54 -14.88 -24.23 -32.07
N GLN A 55 -15.54 -23.38 -32.86
CA GLN A 55 -15.63 -21.95 -32.59
C GLN A 55 -16.57 -21.69 -31.42
N ILE A 56 -17.73 -22.37 -31.40
CA ILE A 56 -18.67 -22.37 -30.29
C ILE A 56 -17.97 -22.78 -29.00
N ALA A 57 -17.28 -23.92 -28.98
CA ALA A 57 -16.55 -24.37 -27.81
C ALA A 57 -15.49 -23.36 -27.34
N LYS A 58 -14.80 -22.70 -28.27
CA LYS A 58 -13.79 -21.68 -27.93
C LYS A 58 -14.44 -20.48 -27.23
N GLU A 59 -15.60 -20.05 -27.68
CA GLU A 59 -16.36 -18.93 -27.11
C GLU A 59 -16.91 -19.26 -25.72
N ILE A 60 -17.48 -20.45 -25.55
CA ILE A 60 -17.99 -20.93 -24.26
C ILE A 60 -16.85 -21.04 -23.24
N VAL A 61 -15.73 -21.67 -23.63
CA VAL A 61 -14.56 -21.81 -22.75
C VAL A 61 -13.98 -20.45 -22.36
N ALA A 62 -13.92 -19.51 -23.32
CA ALA A 62 -13.45 -18.16 -23.04
C ALA A 62 -14.37 -17.44 -22.03
N SER A 63 -15.69 -17.55 -22.20
CA SER A 63 -16.69 -16.92 -21.32
C SER A 63 -16.63 -17.49 -19.90
N TYR A 64 -16.56 -18.82 -19.76
CA TYR A 64 -16.41 -19.49 -18.47
C TYR A 64 -15.16 -19.03 -17.69
N HIS A 65 -14.04 -18.84 -18.40
CA HIS A 65 -12.82 -18.35 -17.76
C HIS A 65 -12.91 -16.87 -17.36
N LEU A 66 -13.57 -16.03 -18.14
CA LEU A 66 -13.78 -14.61 -17.79
C LEU A 66 -14.63 -14.45 -16.53
N GLU A 67 -15.74 -15.17 -16.44
CA GLU A 67 -16.63 -15.15 -15.28
C GLU A 67 -15.91 -15.66 -14.01
N LYS A 68 -15.05 -16.67 -14.17
CA LYS A 68 -14.24 -17.19 -13.05
C LYS A 68 -13.18 -16.19 -12.57
N VAL A 69 -12.64 -15.36 -13.46
CA VAL A 69 -11.69 -14.30 -13.08
C VAL A 69 -12.41 -13.21 -12.28
N GLU A 70 -13.62 -12.80 -12.68
CA GLU A 70 -14.42 -11.81 -11.94
C GLU A 70 -14.79 -12.30 -10.52
N THR A 71 -15.00 -13.60 -10.34
CA THR A 71 -15.37 -14.20 -9.03
C THR A 71 -14.19 -14.48 -8.09
N THR A 72 -12.93 -14.38 -8.54
CA THR A 72 -11.76 -14.61 -7.65
C THR A 72 -11.52 -13.49 -6.63
N ALA A 73 -12.09 -12.30 -6.83
CA ALA A 73 -12.11 -11.21 -5.86
C ALA A 73 -13.28 -11.38 -4.87
N THR A 74 -13.26 -12.43 -4.05
CA THR A 74 -14.27 -12.60 -3.00
C THR A 74 -14.21 -11.45 -1.99
N THR A 75 -15.37 -10.99 -1.51
CA THR A 75 -15.49 -9.88 -0.55
C THR A 75 -14.59 -10.07 0.69
N GLY A 76 -14.41 -11.32 1.14
CA GLY A 76 -13.50 -11.65 2.24
C GLY A 76 -12.01 -11.49 1.93
N ASN A 77 -11.59 -11.71 0.68
CA ASN A 77 -10.21 -11.46 0.25
C ASN A 77 -9.94 -9.95 0.15
N ILE A 78 -10.90 -9.19 -0.38
CA ILE A 78 -10.83 -7.72 -0.46
C ILE A 78 -10.77 -7.12 0.94
N PHE A 79 -11.64 -7.55 1.87
CA PHE A 79 -11.66 -7.04 3.24
C PHE A 79 -10.34 -7.31 3.96
N ARG A 80 -9.76 -8.52 3.82
CA ARG A 80 -8.43 -8.83 4.36
C ARG A 80 -7.34 -7.95 3.77
N ALA A 81 -7.36 -7.69 2.47
CA ALA A 81 -6.41 -6.80 1.82
C ALA A 81 -6.55 -5.35 2.33
N VAL A 82 -7.77 -4.85 2.50
CA VAL A 82 -8.04 -3.52 3.07
C VAL A 82 -7.50 -3.40 4.50
N TRP A 83 -7.76 -4.38 5.36
CA TRP A 83 -7.20 -4.41 6.71
C TRP A 83 -5.69 -4.49 6.73
N ALA A 84 -5.10 -5.27 5.83
CA ALA A 84 -3.65 -5.36 5.70
C ALA A 84 -3.05 -4.00 5.31
N VAL A 85 -3.65 -3.29 4.35
CA VAL A 85 -3.18 -1.95 3.91
C VAL A 85 -3.33 -0.91 5.02
N ILE A 86 -4.47 -0.88 5.71
CA ILE A 86 -4.71 0.02 6.86
C ILE A 86 -3.69 -0.29 7.97
N GLY A 87 -3.53 -1.58 8.30
CA GLY A 87 -2.59 -2.05 9.31
C GLY A 87 -1.15 -1.70 8.96
N LEU A 88 -0.73 -1.90 7.70
CA LEU A 88 0.60 -1.52 7.23
C LEU A 88 0.81 0.00 7.31
N GLY A 89 -0.19 0.79 6.92
CA GLY A 89 -0.16 2.25 7.01
C GLY A 89 0.02 2.73 8.46
N PHE A 90 -0.80 2.22 9.38
CA PHE A 90 -0.70 2.54 10.81
C PHE A 90 0.60 2.05 11.45
N PHE A 91 1.01 0.82 11.14
CA PHE A 91 2.26 0.25 11.63
C PHE A 91 3.47 1.06 11.17
N ASN A 92 3.51 1.41 9.89
CA ASN A 92 4.57 2.26 9.33
C ASN A 92 4.55 3.65 9.96
N LEU A 93 3.37 4.23 10.19
CA LEU A 93 3.24 5.51 10.88
C LEU A 93 3.83 5.42 12.29
N LEU A 94 3.44 4.44 13.10
CA LEU A 94 3.96 4.29 14.47
C LEU A 94 5.47 4.06 14.49
N ILE A 95 5.97 3.14 13.67
CA ILE A 95 7.40 2.78 13.65
C ILE A 95 8.28 3.91 13.15
N VAL A 96 7.83 4.70 12.16
CA VAL A 96 8.65 5.79 11.60
C VAL A 96 8.44 7.10 12.37
N LEU A 97 7.20 7.41 12.74
CA LEU A 97 6.86 8.68 13.40
C LEU A 97 7.35 8.71 14.86
N ALA A 98 7.24 7.61 15.62
CA ALA A 98 7.60 7.64 17.04
C ALA A 98 9.10 7.94 17.28
N PRO A 99 10.07 7.32 16.57
CA PRO A 99 11.48 7.70 16.66
C PRO A 99 11.73 9.13 16.18
N PHE A 100 11.02 9.57 15.13
CA PHE A 100 11.14 10.95 14.63
C PHE A 100 10.68 11.97 15.67
N MET A 101 9.54 11.75 16.32
CA MET A 101 9.01 12.60 17.37
C MET A 101 9.93 12.63 18.60
N THR A 102 10.47 11.47 18.99
CA THR A 102 11.46 11.36 20.07
C THR A 102 12.67 12.24 19.76
N LEU A 103 13.22 12.11 18.55
CA LEU A 103 14.39 12.88 18.13
C LEU A 103 14.10 14.39 18.08
N ALA A 104 12.94 14.79 17.55
CA ALA A 104 12.51 16.18 17.53
C ALA A 104 12.38 16.75 18.95
N ALA A 105 11.80 15.99 19.88
CA ALA A 105 11.68 16.38 21.28
C ALA A 105 13.05 16.59 21.94
N PHE A 106 14.03 15.71 21.70
CA PHE A 106 15.40 15.90 22.19
C PHE A 106 16.05 17.18 21.64
N ILE A 107 15.82 17.49 20.35
CA ILE A 107 16.35 18.72 19.76
C ILE A 107 15.72 19.96 20.39
N ILE A 108 14.40 19.97 20.55
CA ILE A 108 13.68 21.08 21.18
C ILE A 108 14.12 21.25 22.64
N ALA A 109 14.23 20.15 23.40
CA ALA A 109 14.68 20.17 24.78
C ALA A 109 16.11 20.73 24.91
N GLY A 110 17.03 20.30 24.05
CA GLY A 110 18.41 20.79 24.03
C GLY A 110 18.50 22.29 23.74
N TRP A 111 17.76 22.79 22.74
CA TRP A 111 17.70 24.23 22.45
C TRP A 111 17.06 25.02 23.58
N THR A 112 15.97 24.52 24.15
CA THR A 112 15.27 25.18 25.27
C THR A 112 16.18 25.28 26.49
N ALA A 113 16.91 24.21 26.82
CA ALA A 113 17.88 24.22 27.91
C ALA A 113 19.03 25.20 27.65
N GLY A 114 19.62 25.17 26.46
CA GLY A 114 20.71 26.08 26.08
C GLY A 114 20.29 27.55 26.16
N ILE A 115 19.14 27.90 25.58
CA ILE A 115 18.60 29.27 25.62
C ILE A 115 18.26 29.68 27.05
N GLY A 116 17.58 28.82 27.82
CA GLY A 116 17.24 29.11 29.21
C GLY A 116 18.47 29.41 30.06
N PHE A 117 19.55 28.65 29.86
CA PHE A 117 20.82 28.89 30.54
C PHE A 117 21.49 30.20 30.11
N ILE A 118 21.51 30.51 28.81
CA ILE A 118 22.05 31.79 28.29
C ILE A 118 21.30 32.99 28.85
N VAL A 119 19.98 32.89 28.99
CA VAL A 119 19.12 33.97 29.49
C VAL A 119 19.20 34.11 31.02
N SER A 120 19.70 33.11 31.74
CA SER A 120 19.69 33.10 33.21
C SER A 120 20.30 34.34 33.90
N PRO A 121 21.39 34.98 33.41
CA PRO A 121 21.90 36.20 34.05
C PRO A 121 20.93 37.38 33.95
N LEU A 122 20.16 37.46 32.85
CA LEU A 122 19.16 38.52 32.69
C LEU A 122 18.02 38.37 33.71
N LEU A 123 17.65 37.13 34.05
CA LEU A 123 16.65 36.86 35.09
C LEU A 123 17.15 37.32 36.46
N VAL A 124 18.42 37.04 36.79
CA VAL A 124 19.03 37.52 38.05
C VAL A 124 19.06 39.05 38.10
N LEU A 125 19.33 39.73 36.98
CA LEU A 125 19.28 41.20 36.93
C LEU A 125 17.86 41.75 37.16
N ILE A 126 16.83 41.04 36.69
CA ILE A 126 15.43 41.40 36.97
C ILE A 126 15.14 41.26 38.47
N ASP A 127 15.59 40.17 39.10
CA ASP A 127 15.40 39.93 40.54
C ASP A 127 16.06 41.02 41.39
N VAL A 128 17.25 41.49 41.00
CA VAL A 128 17.95 42.62 41.67
C VAL A 128 17.08 43.89 41.72
N VAL A 129 16.29 44.14 40.67
CA VAL A 129 15.46 45.35 40.56
C VAL A 129 14.13 45.19 41.31
N ILE A 130 13.50 44.01 41.21
CA ILE A 130 12.15 43.78 41.75
C ILE A 130 12.20 43.38 43.23
N ALA A 131 13.19 42.57 43.62
CA ALA A 131 13.29 41.98 44.95
C ALA A 131 14.75 41.99 45.44
N PRO A 132 15.35 43.18 45.67
CA PRO A 132 16.76 43.32 46.02
C PRO A 132 17.16 42.58 47.30
N GLU A 133 16.23 42.35 48.22
CA GLU A 133 16.49 41.64 49.47
C GLU A 133 16.72 40.13 49.29
N ILE A 134 16.32 39.57 48.15
CA ILE A 134 16.51 38.15 47.78
C ILE A 134 17.83 37.96 47.00
N PHE A 135 18.52 39.06 46.66
CA PHE A 135 19.74 38.97 45.88
C PHE A 135 20.87 38.29 46.64
N GLU A 136 21.46 37.27 46.03
CA GLU A 136 22.68 36.63 46.51
C GLU A 136 23.77 36.70 45.44
N SER A 137 24.96 37.14 45.82
CA SER A 137 26.13 37.18 44.92
C SER A 137 26.41 35.82 44.29
N PHE A 138 26.14 34.73 45.03
CA PHE A 138 26.26 33.36 44.54
C PHE A 138 25.35 33.09 43.32
N ASN A 139 24.10 33.55 43.35
CA ASN A 139 23.15 33.38 42.23
C ASN A 139 23.64 34.09 40.96
N LEU A 140 24.26 35.27 41.10
CA LEU A 140 24.86 35.97 39.97
C LEU A 140 26.01 35.16 39.37
N PHE A 141 26.96 34.70 40.19
CA PHE A 141 28.07 33.87 39.70
C PHE A 141 27.59 32.56 39.06
N PHE A 142 26.59 31.90 39.67
CA PHE A 142 26.03 30.66 39.15
C PHE A 142 25.31 30.88 37.81
N SER A 143 24.55 31.96 37.65
CA SER A 143 23.89 32.30 36.39
C SER A 143 24.89 32.57 35.26
N LEU A 144 26.03 33.21 35.54
CA LEU A 144 27.10 33.41 34.56
C LEU A 144 27.74 32.07 34.14
N LEU A 145 27.94 31.16 35.10
CA LEU A 145 28.40 29.80 34.81
C LEU A 145 27.39 29.05 33.93
N LEU A 146 26.10 29.12 34.26
CA LEU A 146 25.04 28.52 33.44
C LEU A 146 25.02 29.12 32.04
N ALA A 147 25.15 30.44 31.89
CA ALA A 147 25.22 31.07 30.57
C ALA A 147 26.39 30.55 29.73
N GLY A 148 27.56 30.38 30.36
CA GLY A 148 28.71 29.74 29.71
C GLY A 148 28.42 28.31 29.24
N LEU A 149 27.80 27.49 30.09
CA LEU A 149 27.35 26.13 29.71
C LEU A 149 26.29 26.16 28.61
N GLY A 150 25.36 27.12 28.66
CA GLY A 150 24.32 27.33 27.67
C GLY A 150 24.89 27.62 26.28
N LEU A 151 25.98 28.39 26.19
CA LEU A 151 26.70 28.62 24.93
C LEU A 151 27.31 27.33 24.37
N PHE A 152 27.95 26.51 25.21
CA PHE A 152 28.47 25.21 24.78
C PHE A 152 27.36 24.27 24.31
N ILE A 153 26.23 24.24 25.03
CA ILE A 153 25.03 23.49 24.62
C ILE A 153 24.55 24.00 23.26
N ALA A 154 24.41 25.31 23.08
CA ALA A 154 23.95 25.89 21.81
C ALA A 154 24.86 25.54 20.63
N ILE A 155 26.19 25.57 20.82
CA ILE A 155 27.16 25.14 19.81
C ILE A 155 26.99 23.65 19.50
N GLY A 156 26.90 22.79 20.52
CA GLY A 156 26.64 21.37 20.34
C GLY A 156 25.34 21.09 19.60
N MET A 157 24.26 21.80 19.97
CA MET A 157 22.94 21.70 19.35
C MET A 157 22.91 22.17 17.91
N TYR A 158 23.70 23.19 17.54
CA TYR A 158 23.86 23.60 16.15
C TYR A 158 24.41 22.46 15.30
N PHE A 159 25.47 21.79 15.76
CA PHE A 159 26.03 20.64 15.04
C PHE A 159 25.09 19.43 15.03
N ALA A 160 24.46 19.11 16.17
CA ALA A 160 23.49 18.01 16.26
C ALA A 160 22.31 18.21 15.31
N THR A 161 21.70 19.39 15.32
CA THR A 161 20.57 19.73 14.44
C THR A 161 20.98 19.63 12.97
N ARG A 162 22.16 20.16 12.61
CA ARG A 162 22.67 20.09 11.25
C ARG A 162 22.93 18.65 10.80
N ALA A 163 23.52 17.82 11.65
CA ALA A 163 23.78 16.41 11.37
C ALA A 163 22.48 15.64 11.12
N LEU A 164 21.45 15.88 11.94
CA LEU A 164 20.14 15.26 11.77
C LEU A 164 19.45 15.67 10.48
N ILE A 165 19.46 16.96 10.13
CA ILE A 165 18.89 17.44 8.87
C ILE A 165 19.61 16.78 7.67
N GLN A 166 20.94 16.71 7.71
CA GLN A 166 21.71 16.04 6.65
C GLN A 166 21.40 14.55 6.56
N GLY A 167 21.27 13.87 7.70
CA GLY A 167 20.84 12.48 7.78
C GLY A 167 19.46 12.26 7.17
N PHE A 168 18.50 13.12 7.52
CA PHE A 168 17.13 13.08 6.99
C PHE A 168 17.10 13.31 5.47
N VAL A 169 17.83 14.31 4.96
CA VAL A 169 17.94 14.55 3.52
C VAL A 169 18.57 13.35 2.80
N ARG A 170 19.58 12.71 3.39
CA ARG A 170 20.20 11.49 2.84
C ARG A 170 19.22 10.33 2.80
N TYR A 171 18.43 10.14 3.86
CA TYR A 171 17.36 9.14 3.90
C TYR A 171 16.30 9.39 2.82
N LEU A 172 15.82 10.63 2.67
CA LEU A 172 14.85 10.97 1.61
C LEU A 172 15.43 10.69 0.21
N LYS A 173 16.67 11.10 -0.05
CA LYS A 173 17.36 10.81 -1.32
C LYS A 173 17.49 9.32 -1.58
N PHE A 174 17.81 8.52 -0.55
CA PHE A 174 17.87 7.06 -0.65
C PHE A 174 16.51 6.46 -1.03
N ASN A 175 15.43 6.86 -0.35
CA ASN A 175 14.08 6.38 -0.67
C ASN A 175 13.65 6.74 -2.08
N VAL A 176 13.87 7.99 -2.51
CA VAL A 176 13.55 8.43 -3.88
C VAL A 176 14.37 7.64 -4.91
N LYS A 177 15.66 7.39 -4.62
CA LYS A 177 16.52 6.58 -5.51
C LYS A 177 16.05 5.14 -5.59
N LEU A 178 15.60 4.55 -4.49
CA LEU A 178 15.09 3.18 -4.45
C LEU A 178 13.82 3.04 -5.31
N VAL A 179 12.87 3.97 -5.15
CA VAL A 179 11.63 3.99 -5.95
C VAL A 179 11.92 4.25 -7.43
N LYS A 180 12.79 5.22 -7.77
CA LYS A 180 13.14 5.52 -9.17
C LYS A 180 14.07 4.49 -9.82
N GLY A 181 14.90 3.81 -9.04
CA GLY A 181 15.81 2.76 -9.49
C GLY A 181 15.09 1.44 -9.76
N GLY A 182 14.01 1.15 -9.03
CA GLY A 182 13.13 0.00 -9.30
C GLY A 182 12.40 0.08 -10.64
N MET A 183 12.18 1.27 -11.20
CA MET A 183 11.51 1.47 -12.50
C MET A 183 12.42 1.29 -13.73
N LYS A 184 13.69 0.91 -13.56
CA LYS A 184 14.64 0.69 -14.67
C LYS A 184 14.86 -0.78 -15.02
N HIS A 185 14.20 -1.69 -14.30
CA HIS A 185 14.23 -3.12 -14.56
C HIS A 185 12.79 -3.60 -14.76
N ASP A 186 12.22 -3.27 -15.92
CA ASP A 186 11.13 -3.99 -16.58
C ASP A 186 11.19 -3.63 -18.07
#